data_AF-A0A1M5PVG4-F1
#
_entry.id   AF-A0A1M5PVG4-F1
#
_cell.length_a   1.000
_cell.length_b   1.000
_cell.length_c   1.000
_cell.angle_alpha   90.00
_cell.angle_beta   90.00
_cell.angle_gamma   90.00
#
_symmetry.space_group_name_H-M   'P 1'
#
loop_
_entity.id
_entity.type
_entity.pdbx_description
1 polymer ?
#
loop_
_entity_poly.entity_id
_entity_poly.type
_entity_poly.pdbx_seq_one_letter_code
_entity_poly.pdbx_strand_id
1 'polypeptide(L)'
;MTNDDNPMNQIDTSAEQTENAVIPTIQEVLSEHAEGRAVQGELPAALRESPKQKSPAQWAYERIILYIQNFEKQLDNNQEVGMGFTGGDAGVIKIEGLGFFDPDLITFYGRDGTGAKTQLVQHVSQLNVMLRASPKELDQAEPNRIGFKLAEALEREDDATS
;
A
#
# COMPACT_ATOMS: atom_id res chain seq x y z
N MET A 1 -5.43 42.39 -30.83
CA MET A 1 -6.35 42.57 -29.69
C MET A 1 -6.37 41.24 -28.95
N THR A 2 -6.31 41.34 -27.63
CA THR A 2 -5.77 40.42 -26.63
C THR A 2 -6.45 39.04 -26.57
N ASN A 3 -5.63 38.02 -26.32
CA ASN A 3 -6.03 36.69 -25.87
C ASN A 3 -6.80 36.82 -24.54
N ASP A 4 -8.03 36.33 -24.48
CA ASP A 4 -8.73 36.03 -23.22
C ASP A 4 -8.19 34.68 -22.71
N ASP A 5 -7.08 34.75 -21.97
CA ASP A 5 -6.76 33.74 -20.97
C ASP A 5 -7.84 33.83 -19.88
N ASN A 6 -8.66 32.78 -19.76
CA ASN A 6 -9.51 32.59 -18.60
C ASN A 6 -8.73 31.77 -17.56
N PRO A 7 -8.10 32.40 -16.54
CA PRO A 7 -7.61 31.62 -15.41
C PRO A 7 -8.85 31.21 -14.63
N MET A 8 -9.30 29.96 -14.82
CA MET A 8 -10.09 29.29 -13.79
C MET A 8 -9.22 29.27 -12.54
N ASN A 9 -9.47 30.29 -11.72
CA ASN A 9 -8.88 30.56 -10.44
C ASN A 9 -9.21 29.35 -9.55
N GLN A 10 -8.31 28.37 -9.50
CA GLN A 10 -8.26 27.37 -8.45
C GLN A 10 -7.90 28.11 -7.15
N ILE A 11 -8.91 28.73 -6.56
CA ILE A 11 -8.81 29.26 -5.21
C ILE A 11 -9.03 28.05 -4.30
N ASP A 12 -7.97 27.28 -4.03
CA ASP A 12 -7.98 26.34 -2.92
C ASP A 12 -8.25 27.16 -1.66
N THR A 13 -9.42 26.98 -1.06
CA THR A 13 -9.82 27.76 0.11
C THR A 13 -8.98 27.31 1.29
N SER A 14 -8.59 28.23 2.18
CA SER A 14 -7.73 27.89 3.33
C SER A 14 -8.30 26.78 4.24
N ALA A 15 -9.61 26.50 4.15
CA ALA A 15 -10.24 25.34 4.78
C ALA A 15 -9.81 24.00 4.15
N GLU A 16 -9.81 23.89 2.82
CA GLU A 16 -9.38 22.72 2.05
C GLU A 16 -7.86 22.47 2.23
N GLN A 17 -7.08 23.55 2.35
CA GLN A 17 -5.65 23.47 2.69
C GLN A 17 -5.38 23.03 4.15
N THR A 18 -6.35 23.14 5.05
CA THR A 18 -6.21 22.74 6.46
C THR A 18 -6.66 21.30 6.67
N GLU A 19 -7.71 20.85 5.96
CA GLU A 19 -8.13 19.44 5.96
C GLU A 19 -7.07 18.52 5.32
N ASN A 20 -6.35 18.98 4.29
CA ASN A 20 -5.23 18.23 3.68
C ASN A 20 -3.93 18.23 4.52
N ALA A 21 -3.88 18.95 5.65
CA ALA A 21 -2.76 18.90 6.59
C ALA A 21 -3.01 17.91 7.75
N VAL A 22 -4.10 17.16 7.71
CA VAL A 22 -4.49 16.23 8.77
C VAL A 22 -3.50 15.07 8.81
N ILE A 23 -2.84 14.92 9.97
CA ILE A 23 -2.03 13.73 10.29
C ILE A 23 -2.91 12.49 10.08
N PRO A 24 -2.43 11.46 9.35
CA PRO A 24 -3.19 10.24 9.16
C PRO A 24 -3.63 9.68 10.51
N THR A 25 -4.94 9.71 10.75
CA THR A 25 -5.52 9.09 11.94
C THR A 25 -5.91 7.67 11.57
N ILE A 26 -5.22 6.69 12.14
CA ILE A 26 -5.62 5.29 12.04
C ILE A 26 -6.62 5.02 13.16
N GLN A 27 -7.82 4.59 12.79
CA GLN A 27 -8.84 4.16 13.73
C GLN A 27 -9.29 2.75 13.37
N GLU A 28 -8.94 1.79 14.22
CA GLU A 28 -9.34 0.40 14.06
C GLU A 28 -10.07 -0.08 15.33
N VAL A 29 -11.26 -0.64 15.14
CA VAL A 29 -12.03 -1.30 16.19
C VAL A 29 -12.15 -2.77 15.80
N LEU A 30 -11.54 -3.64 16.60
CA LEU A 30 -11.54 -5.08 16.37
C LEU A 30 -12.26 -5.79 17.51
N SER A 31 -12.87 -6.95 17.21
CA SER A 31 -13.43 -7.84 18.23
C SER A 31 -12.33 -8.49 19.06
N GLU A 32 -12.66 -8.99 20.25
CA GLU A 32 -11.74 -9.73 21.13
C GLU A 32 -11.10 -10.97 20.48
N HIS A 33 -11.77 -11.57 19.49
CA HIS A 33 -11.30 -12.73 18.74
C HIS A 33 -10.51 -12.39 17.47
N ALA A 34 -10.38 -11.09 17.14
CA ALA A 34 -9.62 -10.70 15.97
C ALA A 34 -8.13 -10.70 16.30
N GLU A 35 -7.36 -11.45 15.53
CA GLU A 35 -5.91 -11.43 15.63
C GLU A 35 -5.33 -10.31 14.77
N GLY A 36 -4.31 -9.65 15.33
CA GLY A 36 -3.44 -8.71 14.65
C GLY A 36 -4.09 -7.47 14.03
N ARG A 37 -3.91 -6.34 14.71
CA ARG A 37 -4.24 -5.02 14.15
C ARG A 37 -3.43 -4.76 12.89
N ALA A 38 -4.05 -4.05 11.94
CA ALA A 38 -3.38 -3.76 10.68
C ALA A 38 -2.32 -2.68 10.82
N VAL A 39 -2.36 -1.91 11.93
CA VAL A 39 -1.25 -1.09 12.41
C VAL A 39 -1.01 -1.34 13.90
N GLN A 40 0.22 -1.71 14.26
CA GLN A 40 0.65 -1.84 15.65
C GLN A 40 1.89 -0.99 15.89
N GLY A 41 1.84 -0.16 16.93
CA GLY A 41 2.96 0.67 17.34
C GLY A 41 3.02 2.01 16.61
N GLU A 42 4.22 2.58 16.61
CA GLU A 42 4.50 3.85 15.97
C GLU A 42 4.47 3.72 14.43
N LEU A 43 3.94 4.75 13.76
CA LEU A 43 3.95 4.82 12.29
C LEU A 43 5.39 4.88 11.76
N PRO A 44 5.72 4.24 10.63
CA PRO A 44 6.99 4.48 9.92
C PRO A 44 7.20 5.95 9.58
N ALA A 45 8.46 6.37 9.42
CA ALA A 45 8.82 7.76 9.17
C ALA A 45 8.08 8.37 7.96
N ALA A 46 8.06 7.67 6.83
CA ALA A 46 7.33 8.10 5.63
C ALA A 46 5.85 8.43 5.92
N LEU A 47 5.17 7.68 6.79
CA LEU A 47 3.76 7.92 7.10
C LEU A 47 3.52 9.05 8.12
N ARG A 48 4.58 9.61 8.71
CA ARG A 48 4.52 10.77 9.61
C ARG A 48 4.68 12.10 8.87
N GLU A 49 5.11 12.07 7.61
CA GLU A 49 5.27 13.26 6.78
C GLU A 49 3.92 13.90 6.41
N SER A 50 3.95 15.18 6.04
CA SER A 50 2.72 15.92 5.72
C SER A 50 2.07 15.40 4.42
N PRO A 51 0.74 15.19 4.40
CA PRO A 51 0.04 14.71 3.20
C PRO A 51 0.16 15.61 1.98
N LYS A 52 0.49 16.90 2.17
CA LYS A 52 0.64 17.88 1.10
C LYS A 52 1.77 17.56 0.11
N GLN A 53 2.68 16.65 0.45
CA GLN A 53 3.82 16.31 -0.40
C GLN A 53 3.63 15.02 -1.19
N LYS A 54 2.58 14.23 -0.91
CA LYS A 54 2.42 12.89 -1.46
C LYS A 54 1.26 12.81 -2.43
N SER A 55 1.47 12.09 -3.54
CA SER A 55 0.38 11.76 -4.44
C SER A 55 -0.60 10.76 -3.80
N PRO A 56 -1.83 10.65 -4.31
CA PRO A 56 -2.75 9.58 -3.94
C PRO A 56 -2.12 8.17 -4.05
N ALA A 57 -1.32 7.93 -5.10
CA ALA A 57 -0.64 6.66 -5.31
C ALA A 57 0.43 6.40 -4.23
N GLN A 58 1.28 7.37 -3.92
CA GLN A 58 2.28 7.24 -2.86
C GLN A 58 1.61 6.95 -1.51
N TRP A 59 0.55 7.69 -1.19
CA TRP A 59 -0.23 7.48 0.03
C TRP A 59 -0.81 6.06 0.12
N ALA A 60 -1.37 5.53 -0.97
CA ALA A 60 -1.89 4.17 -0.98
C ALA A 60 -0.76 3.13 -0.86
N TYR A 61 0.33 3.32 -1.59
CA TYR A 61 1.51 2.45 -1.57
C TYR A 61 2.07 2.26 -0.16
N GLU A 62 2.38 3.35 0.54
CA GLU A 62 2.97 3.30 1.88
C GLU A 62 2.06 2.59 2.89
N ARG A 63 0.75 2.86 2.81
CA ARG A 63 -0.24 2.21 3.68
C ARG A 63 -0.38 0.72 3.38
N ILE A 64 -0.42 0.33 2.11
CA ILE A 64 -0.51 -1.08 1.70
C ILE A 64 0.71 -1.87 2.21
N ILE A 65 1.91 -1.29 2.17
CA ILE A 65 3.11 -1.92 2.75
C ILE A 65 2.92 -2.22 4.23
N LEU A 66 2.38 -1.26 4.99
CA LEU A 66 2.09 -1.45 6.41
C LEU A 66 1.07 -2.57 6.66
N TYR A 67 0.00 -2.62 5.86
CA TYR A 67 -0.98 -3.72 5.91
C TYR A 67 -0.33 -5.08 5.62
N ILE A 68 0.50 -5.18 4.57
CA ILE A 68 1.18 -6.43 4.20
C ILE A 68 2.12 -6.87 5.32
N GLN A 69 2.95 -5.96 5.85
CA GLN A 69 3.90 -6.27 6.91
C GLN A 69 3.17 -6.78 8.18
N ASN A 70 2.11 -6.08 8.59
CA ASN A 70 1.37 -6.47 9.80
C ASN A 70 0.54 -7.74 9.61
N PHE A 71 0.09 -8.02 8.38
CA PHE A 71 -0.50 -9.30 8.04
C PHE A 71 0.54 -10.43 8.12
N GLU A 72 1.72 -10.25 7.53
CA GLU A 72 2.80 -11.25 7.55
C GLU A 72 3.31 -11.59 8.96
N LYS A 73 3.30 -10.63 9.89
CA LYS A 73 3.65 -10.87 11.31
C LYS A 73 2.76 -11.92 12.00
N GLN A 74 1.58 -12.20 11.44
CA GLN A 74 0.60 -13.14 11.99
C GLN A 74 0.67 -14.52 11.35
N LEU A 75 1.48 -14.67 10.29
CA LEU A 75 1.56 -15.91 9.53
C LEU A 75 2.59 -16.87 10.14
N ASP A 76 2.26 -18.16 10.12
CA ASP A 76 3.20 -19.23 10.51
C ASP A 76 4.22 -19.53 9.39
N ASN A 77 5.23 -20.34 9.70
CA ASN A 77 6.34 -20.65 8.78
C ASN A 77 5.94 -21.49 7.54
N ASN A 78 4.69 -21.94 7.45
CA ASN A 78 4.15 -22.66 6.29
C ASN A 78 3.27 -21.77 5.40
N GLN A 79 3.09 -20.51 5.77
CA GLN A 79 2.22 -19.57 5.09
C GLN A 79 3.02 -18.39 4.50
N GLU A 80 2.51 -17.84 3.41
CA GLU A 80 2.97 -16.63 2.73
C GLU A 80 1.78 -15.71 2.47
N VAL A 81 2.06 -14.42 2.25
CA VAL A 81 1.01 -13.47 1.87
C VAL A 81 0.65 -13.66 0.39
N GLY A 82 -0.61 -14.02 0.17
CA GLY A 82 -1.26 -13.91 -1.13
C GLY A 82 -2.18 -12.68 -1.14
N MET A 83 -2.41 -12.14 -2.33
CA MET A 83 -3.37 -11.08 -2.55
C MET A 83 -4.41 -11.51 -3.57
N GLY A 84 -5.67 -11.43 -3.16
CA GLY A 84 -6.82 -11.55 -4.06
C GLY A 84 -7.33 -10.17 -4.45
N PHE A 85 -7.77 -10.04 -5.69
CA PHE A 85 -8.49 -8.86 -6.15
C PHE A 85 -9.99 -9.15 -6.14
N THR A 86 -10.77 -8.28 -5.52
CA THR A 86 -12.22 -8.40 -5.55
C THR A 86 -12.72 -7.88 -6.90
N GLY A 87 -13.47 -8.71 -7.64
CA GLY A 87 -14.13 -8.29 -8.89
C GLY A 87 -13.47 -8.71 -10.21
N GLY A 88 -12.46 -9.58 -10.20
CA GLY A 88 -11.89 -10.16 -11.44
C GLY A 88 -11.53 -11.65 -11.29
N ASP A 89 -11.50 -12.37 -12.42
CA ASP A 89 -11.11 -13.80 -12.49
C ASP A 89 -9.61 -14.04 -12.24
N ALA A 90 -8.84 -12.98 -11.93
CA ALA A 90 -7.39 -13.02 -11.81
C ALA A 90 -6.87 -13.88 -10.65
N GLY A 91 -7.75 -14.39 -9.78
CA GLY A 91 -7.37 -15.31 -8.70
C GLY A 91 -6.53 -14.65 -7.62
N VAL A 92 -5.72 -15.47 -6.92
CA VAL A 92 -4.78 -15.03 -5.88
C VAL A 92 -3.39 -14.92 -6.50
N ILE A 93 -2.73 -13.78 -6.32
CA ILE A 93 -1.32 -13.57 -6.67
C ILE A 93 -0.48 -13.68 -5.39
N LYS A 94 0.58 -14.47 -5.42
CA LYS A 94 1.64 -14.43 -4.40
C LYS A 94 2.46 -13.16 -4.60
N ILE A 95 2.42 -12.24 -3.64
CA ILE A 95 3.08 -10.93 -3.79
C ILE A 95 4.59 -11.10 -3.69
N GLU A 96 5.30 -10.64 -4.71
CA GLU A 96 6.77 -10.55 -4.74
C GLU A 96 7.26 -9.10 -4.72
N GLY A 97 6.37 -8.12 -4.97
CA GLY A 97 6.71 -6.70 -4.89
C GLY A 97 5.52 -5.77 -5.07
N LEU A 98 5.75 -4.51 -4.72
CA LEU A 98 4.80 -3.41 -4.86
C LEU A 98 5.53 -2.20 -5.45
N GLY A 99 4.83 -1.39 -6.23
CA GLY A 99 5.30 -0.09 -6.69
C GLY A 99 4.15 0.88 -6.91
N PHE A 100 4.47 2.15 -7.10
CA PHE A 100 3.52 3.19 -7.45
C PHE A 100 4.07 4.08 -8.55
N PHE A 101 3.18 4.77 -9.25
CA PHE A 101 3.54 5.80 -10.22
C PHE A 101 2.58 6.97 -10.08
N ASP A 102 3.14 8.16 -9.89
CA ASP A 102 2.37 9.36 -9.65
C ASP A 102 1.51 9.74 -10.87
N PRO A 103 0.29 10.27 -10.64
CA PRO A 103 -0.30 10.54 -9.33
C PRO A 103 -1.14 9.39 -8.76
N ASP A 104 -1.43 8.35 -9.55
CA ASP A 104 -2.61 7.51 -9.28
C ASP A 104 -2.48 6.00 -9.56
N LEU A 105 -1.33 5.49 -10.01
CA LEU A 105 -1.17 4.06 -10.32
C LEU A 105 -0.45 3.30 -9.20
N ILE A 106 -0.98 2.12 -8.89
CA ILE A 106 -0.35 1.11 -8.03
C ILE A 106 -0.06 -0.13 -8.87
N THR A 107 1.11 -0.72 -8.68
CA THR A 107 1.54 -1.95 -9.35
C THR A 107 1.87 -3.02 -8.34
N PHE A 108 1.28 -4.19 -8.51
CA PHE A 108 1.59 -5.40 -7.77
C PHE A 108 2.34 -6.38 -8.65
N TYR A 109 3.46 -6.89 -8.15
CA TYR A 109 4.28 -7.89 -8.82
C TYR A 109 4.16 -9.21 -8.08
N GLY A 110 4.10 -10.32 -8.83
CA GLY A 110 4.03 -11.63 -8.21
C GLY A 110 3.89 -12.78 -9.18
N ARG A 111 3.38 -13.89 -8.65
CA ARG A 111 3.03 -15.09 -9.43
C ARG A 111 1.60 -15.51 -9.17
N ASP A 112 0.93 -16.00 -10.21
CA ASP A 112 -0.41 -16.58 -10.07
C ASP A 112 -0.35 -18.02 -9.51
N GLY A 113 -1.52 -18.65 -9.40
CA GLY A 113 -1.64 -20.04 -8.92
C GLY A 113 -0.97 -21.10 -9.81
N THR A 114 -0.52 -20.74 -11.01
CA THR A 114 0.26 -21.62 -11.91
C THR A 114 1.76 -21.38 -11.80
N GLY A 115 2.19 -20.38 -11.01
CA GLY A 115 3.58 -19.94 -10.90
C GLY A 115 3.99 -18.97 -12.02
N ALA A 116 3.06 -18.54 -12.87
CA ALA A 116 3.35 -17.62 -13.97
C ALA A 116 3.56 -16.19 -13.45
N LYS A 117 4.61 -15.53 -13.95
CA LYS A 117 4.90 -14.14 -13.62
C LYS A 117 3.70 -13.27 -13.99
N THR A 118 3.17 -12.57 -13.00
CA THR A 118 1.98 -11.73 -13.13
C THR A 118 2.28 -10.34 -12.58
N GLN A 119 1.75 -9.34 -13.27
CA GLN A 119 1.79 -7.97 -12.83
C GLN A 119 0.37 -7.41 -12.94
N LEU A 120 -0.13 -6.84 -11.84
CA LEU A 120 -1.39 -6.11 -11.88
C LEU A 120 -1.13 -4.63 -11.67
N VAL A 121 -1.65 -3.82 -12.58
CA VAL A 121 -1.63 -2.36 -12.50
C VAL A 121 -3.06 -1.89 -12.25
N GLN A 122 -3.27 -1.12 -11.19
CA GLN A 122 -4.57 -0.55 -10.84
C GLN A 122 -4.47 0.94 -10.59
N HIS A 123 -5.54 1.66 -10.94
CA HIS A 123 -5.72 3.03 -10.49
C HIS A 123 -6.17 3.04 -9.02
N VAL A 124 -5.65 3.98 -8.23
CA VAL A 124 -5.87 4.05 -6.78
C VAL A 124 -7.35 4.19 -6.40
N SER A 125 -8.16 4.85 -7.23
CA SER A 125 -9.62 4.97 -6.99
C SER A 125 -10.40 3.67 -7.16
N GLN A 126 -9.81 2.65 -7.78
CA GLN A 126 -10.41 1.33 -8.02
C GLN A 126 -9.80 0.26 -7.11
N LEU A 127 -8.89 0.66 -6.21
CA LEU A 127 -8.10 -0.23 -5.40
C LEU A 127 -9.00 -1.04 -4.47
N ASN A 128 -8.95 -2.36 -4.63
CA ASN A 128 -9.51 -3.29 -3.67
C ASN A 128 -8.49 -4.40 -3.42
N VAL A 129 -8.00 -4.49 -2.18
CA VAL A 129 -6.95 -5.43 -1.77
C VAL A 129 -7.51 -6.38 -0.72
N MET A 130 -7.44 -7.68 -0.98
CA MET A 130 -7.66 -8.71 0.02
C MET A 130 -6.35 -9.44 0.27
N LEU A 131 -5.84 -9.38 1.50
CA LEU A 131 -4.70 -10.19 1.93
C LEU A 131 -5.19 -11.55 2.43
N ARG A 132 -4.51 -12.62 2.02
CA ARG A 132 -4.85 -14.00 2.35
C ARG A 132 -3.60 -14.80 2.66
N ALA A 133 -3.65 -15.60 3.72
CA ALA A 133 -2.63 -16.60 4.00
C ALA A 133 -2.70 -17.72 2.94
N SER A 134 -1.59 -17.94 2.24
CA SER A 134 -1.46 -18.99 1.23
C SER A 134 -0.32 -19.94 1.61
N PRO A 135 -0.37 -21.24 1.29
CA PRO A 135 0.76 -22.14 1.56
C PRO A 135 2.04 -21.67 0.87
N LYS A 136 3.18 -21.78 1.56
CA LYS A 136 4.49 -21.53 0.97
C LYS A 136 4.78 -22.48 -0.20
N GLU A 137 5.64 -22.07 -1.12
CA GLU A 137 6.15 -22.95 -2.18
C GLU A 137 6.87 -24.17 -1.56
N LEU A 138 6.58 -25.38 -2.07
CA LEU A 138 7.14 -26.63 -1.56
C LEU A 138 8.67 -26.68 -1.65
N ASP A 139 9.23 -26.03 -2.67
CA ASP A 139 10.68 -26.03 -2.95
C ASP A 139 11.44 -24.93 -2.19
N GLN A 140 10.76 -24.12 -1.36
CA GLN A 140 11.41 -23.08 -0.55
C GLN A 140 11.58 -23.50 0.92
N ALA A 141 12.81 -23.31 1.42
CA ALA A 141 13.17 -23.59 2.81
C ALA A 141 12.37 -22.69 3.77
N GLU A 142 12.35 -21.38 3.50
CA GLU A 142 11.66 -20.36 4.30
C GLU A 142 10.57 -19.67 3.48
N PRO A 143 9.46 -19.23 4.10
CA PRO A 143 8.43 -18.46 3.40
C PRO A 143 8.97 -17.09 2.96
N ASN A 144 8.56 -16.63 1.78
CA ASN A 144 8.81 -15.27 1.34
C ASN A 144 7.99 -14.29 2.18
N ARG A 145 8.70 -13.37 2.85
CA ARG A 145 8.15 -12.31 3.68
C ARG A 145 8.49 -10.95 3.07
N ILE A 146 7.73 -10.53 2.06
CA ILE A 146 8.04 -9.31 1.30
C ILE A 146 7.69 -8.05 2.08
N GLY A 147 6.71 -8.11 2.99
CA GLY A 147 6.23 -6.98 3.78
C GLY A 147 7.32 -6.34 4.63
N PHE A 148 8.25 -7.14 5.18
CA PHE A 148 9.38 -6.59 5.96
C PHE A 148 10.38 -5.83 5.07
N LYS A 149 10.72 -6.38 3.90
CA LYS A 149 11.60 -5.71 2.93
C LYS A 149 10.97 -4.42 2.37
N LEU A 150 9.66 -4.43 2.15
CA LEU A 150 8.91 -3.25 1.73
C LEU A 150 8.89 -2.20 2.84
N ALA A 151 8.70 -2.61 4.09
CA ALA A 151 8.71 -1.69 5.24
C ALA A 151 10.07 -1.01 5.46
N GLU A 152 11.19 -1.70 5.18
CA GLU A 152 12.51 -1.07 5.17
C GLU A 152 12.63 0.08 4.16
N ALA A 153 11.80 0.13 3.12
CA ALA A 153 11.76 1.28 2.21
C ALA A 153 11.06 2.49 2.86
N LEU A 154 10.10 2.28 3.77
CA LEU A 154 9.37 3.34 4.46
C LEU A 154 10.21 4.08 5.52
N GLU A 155 11.29 3.46 5.99
CA GLU A 155 12.23 4.07 6.94
C GLU A 155 13.39 4.79 6.25
N ARG A 156 13.64 4.50 4.96
CA ARG A 156 14.81 5.02 4.22
C ARG A 156 14.56 6.32 3.46
N GLU A 157 13.31 6.72 3.23
CA GLU A 157 13.02 7.96 2.50
C GLU A 157 13.41 9.24 3.26
N ASP A 158 13.59 9.17 4.59
CA ASP A 158 14.15 10.26 5.41
C ASP A 158 15.61 10.59 5.03
N ASP A 159 16.41 9.60 4.63
CA ASP A 159 17.86 9.75 4.39
C ASP A 159 18.21 10.27 2.97
N ALA A 160 17.28 10.16 2.02
CA ALA A 160 17.54 10.55 0.62
C ALA A 160 17.32 12.06 0.34
N THR A 161 16.84 12.81 1.33
CA THR A 161 16.44 14.22 1.19
C THR A 161 17.15 15.18 2.14
N SER A 162 18.17 14.72 2.89
CA SER A 162 19.06 15.58 3.71
C SER A 162 20.26 16.14 2.93
#